data_AF-A0AAD8S7I6-F1
#
_entry.id   AF-A0AAD8S7I6-F1
#
_cell.length_a   1.000
_cell.length_b   1.000
_cell.length_c   1.000
_cell.angle_alpha   90.00
_cell.angle_beta   90.00
_cell.angle_gamma   90.00
#
_symmetry.space_group_name_H-M   'P 1'
#
loop_
_entity.id
_entity.type
_entity.pdbx_description
1 polymer ?
#
loop_
_entity_poly.entity_id
_entity_poly.type
_entity_poly.pdbx_seq_one_letter_code
_entity_poly.pdbx_strand_id
1 'polypeptide(L)'
;MYGSCSSLLISTYHRDLDYCLMMVHLSVAIPAVEGERVQVQPIQNCHRLSHVWHAYISRTNSLQKTFTSVKSIYSKAKVQGQKITWLIPHALHQVLTDHVEFNVMLTFLEFYEVSMWMLFISLPFILYSARV
;
A
#
# COMPACT_ATOMS: atom_id res chain seq x y z
N MET A 1 -13.47 16.88 17.35
CA MET A 1 -12.02 17.08 17.60
C MET A 1 -11.11 15.99 16.99
N TYR A 2 -11.60 14.79 16.62
CA TYR A 2 -10.78 13.74 15.96
C TYR A 2 -10.32 14.06 14.51
N GLY A 3 -10.95 15.01 13.83
CA GLY A 3 -10.62 15.38 12.44
C GLY A 3 -9.29 16.14 12.27
N SER A 4 -8.83 16.88 13.28
CA SER A 4 -7.57 17.63 13.18
C SER A 4 -6.35 16.71 13.33
N CYS A 5 -6.34 15.78 14.29
CA CYS A 5 -5.17 14.92 14.50
C CYS A 5 -4.94 13.94 13.34
N SER A 6 -6.03 13.36 12.79
CA SER A 6 -5.95 12.47 11.62
C SER A 6 -5.48 13.20 10.35
N SER A 7 -5.99 14.40 10.09
CA SER A 7 -5.55 15.20 8.95
C SER A 7 -4.09 15.68 9.08
N LEU A 8 -3.61 15.96 10.30
CA LEU A 8 -2.21 16.28 10.59
C LEU A 8 -1.27 15.09 10.39
N LEU A 9 -1.70 13.88 10.79
CA LEU A 9 -0.97 12.64 10.56
C LEU A 9 -0.80 12.37 9.06
N ILE A 10 -1.90 12.43 8.29
CA ILE A 10 -1.85 12.24 6.85
C ILE A 10 -1.05 13.35 6.19
N SER A 11 -1.18 14.61 6.62
CA SER A 11 -0.39 15.72 6.05
C SER A 11 1.11 15.54 6.25
N THR A 12 1.54 15.06 7.42
CA THR A 12 2.97 14.84 7.71
C THR A 12 3.49 13.58 7.02
N TYR A 13 2.68 12.52 7.00
CA TYR A 13 3.06 11.19 6.55
C TYR A 13 2.74 10.90 5.06
N HIS A 14 2.09 11.83 4.32
CA HIS A 14 1.65 11.57 2.94
C HIS A 14 2.80 11.16 2.00
N ARG A 15 4.00 11.72 2.20
CA ARG A 15 5.17 11.38 1.39
C ARG A 15 5.63 9.95 1.65
N ASP A 16 5.64 9.54 2.91
CA ASP A 16 6.01 8.18 3.30
C ASP A 16 4.94 7.17 2.86
N LEU A 17 3.67 7.59 2.87
CA LEU A 17 2.53 6.78 2.42
C LEU A 17 2.61 6.41 0.93
N ASP A 18 3.06 7.32 0.07
CA ASP A 18 3.27 7.03 -1.34
C ASP A 18 4.26 5.86 -1.52
N TYR A 19 5.36 5.86 -0.74
CA TYR A 19 6.35 4.77 -0.73
C TYR A 19 5.82 3.49 -0.09
N CYS A 20 5.09 3.59 1.03
CA CYS A 20 4.47 2.44 1.69
C CYS A 20 3.54 1.69 0.74
N LEU A 21 2.66 2.42 0.05
CA LEU A 21 1.73 1.85 -0.92
C LEU A 21 2.47 1.19 -2.07
N MET A 22 3.51 1.83 -2.61
CA MET A 22 4.31 1.24 -3.67
C MET A 22 4.97 -0.07 -3.23
N MET A 23 5.57 -0.11 -2.04
CA MET A 23 6.26 -1.30 -1.52
C MET A 23 5.30 -2.47 -1.24
N VAL A 24 4.12 -2.18 -0.69
CA VAL A 24 3.09 -3.21 -0.46
C VAL A 24 2.61 -3.81 -1.78
N HIS A 25 2.35 -2.99 -2.80
CA HIS A 25 1.93 -3.51 -4.11
C HIS A 25 3.06 -4.20 -4.87
N LEU A 26 4.30 -3.74 -4.70
CA LEU A 26 5.48 -4.40 -5.25
C LEU A 26 5.65 -5.80 -4.65
N SER A 27 5.57 -5.92 -3.33
CA SER A 27 5.77 -7.17 -2.61
C SER A 27 4.72 -8.24 -2.93
N VAL A 28 3.51 -7.82 -3.32
CA VAL A 28 2.45 -8.72 -3.80
C VAL A 28 2.72 -9.23 -5.22
N ALA A 29 3.38 -8.41 -6.05
CA ALA A 29 3.69 -8.75 -7.43
C ALA A 29 5.00 -9.53 -7.60
N ILE A 30 5.80 -9.68 -6.54
CA ILE A 30 6.99 -10.54 -6.52
C ILE A 30 6.52 -12.00 -6.46
N PRO A 31 6.86 -12.86 -7.43
CA PRO A 31 6.61 -14.28 -7.30
C PRO A 31 7.38 -14.80 -6.08
N ALA A 32 6.70 -15.53 -5.19
CA ALA A 32 7.36 -16.20 -4.08
C ALA A 32 8.40 -17.14 -4.68
N VAL A 33 9.68 -16.77 -4.61
CA VAL A 33 10.75 -17.52 -5.24
C VAL A 33 10.83 -18.86 -4.52
N GLU A 34 10.52 -19.94 -5.23
CA GLU A 34 10.67 -21.32 -4.76
C GLU A 34 12.16 -21.60 -4.55
N GLY A 35 12.71 -21.20 -3.40
CA GLY A 35 14.12 -21.49 -3.08
C GLY A 35 14.68 -20.68 -1.92
N GLU A 36 14.27 -19.42 -1.75
CA GLU A 36 14.80 -18.55 -0.69
C GLU A 36 13.66 -17.93 0.10
N ARG A 37 13.34 -18.55 1.25
CA ARG A 37 12.90 -17.94 2.53
C ARG A 37 11.95 -16.72 2.51
N VAL A 38 11.19 -16.45 1.46
CA VAL A 38 10.16 -15.42 1.52
C VAL A 38 9.02 -16.00 2.35
N GLN A 39 8.91 -15.54 3.59
CA GLN A 39 7.83 -15.98 4.46
C GLN A 39 6.49 -15.64 3.80
N VAL A 40 5.63 -16.65 3.67
CA VAL A 40 4.33 -16.52 3.00
C VAL A 40 3.42 -15.51 3.73
N GLN A 41 3.62 -15.36 5.04
CA GLN A 41 2.76 -14.57 5.92
C GLN A 41 2.81 -13.05 5.64
N PRO A 42 3.99 -12.39 5.57
CA PRO A 42 4.07 -10.97 5.18
C PRO A 42 3.44 -10.64 3.82
N ILE A 43 3.61 -11.50 2.81
CA ILE A 43 3.03 -11.28 1.47
C ILE A 43 1.50 -11.30 1.54
N GLN A 44 0.92 -12.28 2.24
CA GLN A 44 -0.53 -12.37 2.41
C GLN A 44 -1.10 -11.14 3.13
N ASN A 45 -0.39 -10.64 4.14
CA ASN A 45 -0.78 -9.40 4.83
C ASN A 45 -0.76 -8.20 3.87
N CYS A 46 0.29 -8.07 3.07
CA CYS A 46 0.40 -7.01 2.05
C CYS A 46 -0.74 -7.08 1.03
N HIS A 47 -1.10 -8.28 0.59
CA HIS A 47 -2.25 -8.50 -0.30
C HIS A 47 -3.55 -8.01 0.35
N ARG A 48 -3.79 -8.37 1.61
CA ARG A 48 -4.96 -7.91 2.36
C ARG A 48 -5.00 -6.39 2.51
N LEU A 49 -3.87 -5.77 2.84
CA LEU A 49 -3.75 -4.32 3.01
C LEU A 49 -3.99 -3.56 1.69
N SER A 50 -3.46 -4.08 0.57
CA SER A 50 -3.72 -3.54 -0.76
C SER A 50 -5.22 -3.58 -1.10
N HIS A 51 -5.89 -4.70 -0.83
CA HIS A 51 -7.33 -4.81 -1.03
C HIS A 51 -8.13 -3.83 -0.16
N VAL A 52 -7.77 -3.69 1.11
CA VAL A 52 -8.40 -2.73 2.02
C VAL A 52 -8.23 -1.30 1.51
N TRP A 53 -7.04 -0.95 1.00
CA TRP A 53 -6.79 0.35 0.38
C TRP A 53 -7.68 0.59 -0.85
N HIS A 54 -7.73 -0.37 -1.77
CA HIS A 54 -8.58 -0.25 -2.97
C HIS A 54 -10.06 -0.14 -2.62
N ALA A 55 -10.54 -0.93 -1.66
CA ALA A 55 -11.92 -0.86 -1.17
C ALA A 55 -12.21 0.50 -0.53
N TYR A 56 -11.28 1.05 0.25
CA TYR A 56 -11.39 2.40 0.82
C TYR A 56 -11.56 3.45 -0.28
N ILE A 57 -10.63 3.49 -1.25
CA ILE A 57 -10.66 4.47 -2.34
C ILE A 57 -11.93 4.36 -3.20
N SER A 58 -12.39 3.14 -3.47
CA SER A 58 -13.62 2.89 -4.22
C SER A 58 -14.85 3.39 -3.47
N ARG A 59 -14.94 3.14 -2.16
CA ARG A 59 -16.09 3.56 -1.34
C ARG A 59 -16.13 5.06 -1.12
N THR A 60 -14.98 5.71 -0.97
CA THR A 60 -14.91 7.16 -0.77
C THR A 60 -14.90 7.96 -2.07
N ASN A 61 -14.95 7.29 -3.23
CA ASN A 61 -14.85 7.92 -4.56
C ASN A 61 -13.72 8.97 -4.64
N SER A 62 -12.60 8.67 -3.97
CA SER A 62 -11.51 9.63 -3.78
C SER A 62 -10.47 9.60 -4.91
N LEU A 63 -10.60 8.65 -5.84
CA LEU A 63 -9.72 8.52 -7.00
C LEU A 63 -9.90 9.73 -7.93
N GLN A 64 -8.79 10.38 -8.31
CA GLN A 64 -8.79 11.56 -9.17
C GLN A 64 -8.34 11.24 -10.59
N LYS A 65 -7.15 10.65 -10.72
CA LYS A 65 -6.53 10.37 -12.01
C LYS A 65 -5.80 9.05 -11.92
N THR A 66 -5.90 8.26 -12.99
CA THR A 66 -5.15 7.03 -13.16
C THR A 66 -4.56 7.00 -14.57
N PHE A 67 -3.32 6.57 -14.67
CA PHE A 67 -2.60 6.41 -15.94
C PHE A 67 -1.94 5.03 -15.97
N THR A 68 -2.19 4.27 -17.03
CA THR A 68 -1.57 2.94 -17.21
C THR A 68 -0.33 3.07 -18.07
N SER A 69 0.81 2.66 -17.52
CA SER A 69 2.08 2.50 -18.21
C SER A 69 2.31 1.03 -18.61
N VAL A 70 3.34 0.79 -19.41
CA VAL A 70 3.78 -0.55 -19.83
C VAL A 70 4.15 -1.42 -18.63
N LYS A 71 4.72 -0.83 -17.58
CA LYS A 71 5.21 -1.57 -16.38
C LYS A 71 4.28 -1.50 -15.17
N SER A 72 3.48 -0.45 -15.05
CA SER A 72 2.71 -0.16 -13.84
C SER A 72 1.51 0.75 -14.10
N ILE A 73 0.59 0.78 -13.15
CA ILE A 73 -0.55 1.69 -13.11
C ILE A 73 -0.26 2.79 -12.08
N TYR A 74 -0.31 4.03 -12.53
CA TYR A 74 -0.14 5.24 -11.72
C TYR A 74 -1.51 5.67 -11.24
N SER A 75 -1.76 5.65 -9.93
CA SER A 75 -3.04 6.06 -9.34
C SER A 75 -2.86 7.23 -8.40
N LYS A 76 -3.76 8.21 -8.51
CA LYS A 76 -3.77 9.41 -7.68
C LYS A 76 -5.13 9.61 -7.05
N ALA A 77 -5.18 9.78 -5.73
CA ALA A 77 -6.40 10.01 -4.98
C ALA A 77 -6.27 11.18 -4.00
N LYS A 78 -7.41 11.76 -3.61
CA LYS A 78 -7.48 12.81 -2.59
C LYS A 78 -8.08 12.26 -1.30
N VAL A 79 -7.24 12.01 -0.30
CA VAL A 79 -7.65 11.47 1.01
C VAL A 79 -7.48 12.54 2.07
N GLN A 80 -8.55 12.85 2.81
CA GLN A 80 -8.58 13.89 3.85
C GLN A 80 -7.96 15.25 3.42
N GLY A 81 -8.14 15.64 2.15
CA GLY A 81 -7.60 16.88 1.62
C GLY A 81 -6.20 16.77 1.00
N GLN A 82 -5.46 15.69 1.30
CA GLN A 82 -4.12 15.45 0.79
C GLN A 82 -4.14 14.62 -0.50
N LYS A 83 -3.21 14.89 -1.41
CA LYS A 83 -3.06 14.15 -2.66
C LYS A 83 -2.05 13.04 -2.44
N ILE A 84 -2.50 11.79 -2.58
CA ILE A 84 -1.68 10.58 -2.45
C ILE A 84 -1.50 10.01 -3.85
N THR A 85 -0.28 9.63 -4.20
CA THR A 85 0.05 9.06 -5.51
C THR A 85 0.84 7.77 -5.32
N TRP A 86 0.34 6.66 -5.84
CA TRP A 86 1.02 5.37 -5.73
C TRP A 86 1.07 4.64 -7.07
N LEU A 87 1.99 3.68 -7.15
CA LEU A 87 2.20 2.82 -8.30
C LEU A 87 1.76 1.40 -7.97
N ILE A 88 1.02 0.79 -8.90
CA ILE A 88 0.63 -0.61 -8.84
C ILE A 88 1.39 -1.32 -9.97
N PRO A 89 2.39 -2.15 -9.68
CA PRO A 89 3.12 -2.87 -10.71
C PRO A 89 2.23 -3.96 -11.32
N HIS A 90 2.44 -4.24 -12.62
CA HIS A 90 1.82 -5.40 -13.26
C HIS A 90 2.47 -6.69 -12.77
N ALA A 91 1.65 -7.68 -12.38
CA ALA A 91 2.12 -8.93 -11.77
C ALA A 91 3.10 -9.75 -12.65
N LEU A 92 3.07 -9.57 -13.97
CA LEU A 92 3.86 -10.35 -14.94
C LEU A 92 5.25 -9.79 -15.26
N HIS A 93 5.60 -8.60 -14.79
CA HIS A 93 6.81 -7.88 -15.25
C HIS A 93 7.99 -7.90 -14.28
N GLN A 94 7.91 -8.64 -13.17
CA GLN A 94 8.98 -8.65 -12.18
C GLN A 94 9.99 -9.76 -12.46
N VAL A 95 11.12 -9.36 -13.03
CA VAL A 95 12.31 -10.22 -13.14
C VAL A 95 13.14 -9.98 -11.88
N LEU A 96 13.23 -10.99 -11.04
CA LEU A 96 14.13 -10.96 -9.89
C LEU A 96 15.57 -11.13 -10.38
N THR A 97 16.44 -10.23 -9.94
CA THR A 97 17.88 -10.32 -10.18
C THR A 97 18.56 -10.83 -8.92
N ASP A 98 19.46 -11.80 -9.05
CA ASP A 98 20.16 -12.49 -7.94
C ASP A 98 21.02 -11.59 -7.04
N HIS A 99 21.15 -10.30 -7.37
CA HIS A 99 21.92 -9.32 -6.61
C HIS A 99 21.10 -8.56 -5.55
N VAL A 100 19.81 -8.88 -5.38
CA VAL A 100 18.94 -8.18 -4.42
C VAL A 100 18.88 -8.95 -3.10
N GLU A 101 19.31 -8.31 -2.02
CA GLU A 101 19.22 -8.88 -0.68
C GLU A 101 17.78 -8.83 -0.13
N PHE A 102 17.05 -9.95 -0.25
CA PHE A 102 15.65 -10.05 0.18
C PHE A 102 15.42 -9.84 1.69
N ASN A 103 16.40 -10.16 2.54
CA ASN A 103 16.27 -9.99 3.99
C ASN A 103 16.08 -8.52 4.38
N VAL A 104 16.82 -7.62 3.75
CA VAL A 104 16.70 -6.17 3.98
C VAL A 104 15.33 -5.68 3.52
N MET A 105 14.87 -6.15 2.36
CA MET A 105 13.54 -5.83 1.83
C MET A 105 12.43 -6.30 2.77
N LEU A 106 12.55 -7.47 3.39
CA LEU A 106 11.59 -7.99 4.37
C LEU A 106 11.51 -7.11 5.62
N THR A 107 12.63 -6.68 6.18
CA THR A 107 12.63 -5.79 7.35
C THR A 107 11.95 -4.44 7.04
N PHE A 108 12.21 -3.89 5.85
CA PHE A 108 11.49 -2.69 5.40
C PHE A 108 10.00 -2.95 5.21
N LEU A 109 9.63 -4.11 4.67
CA LEU A 109 8.24 -4.49 4.46
C LEU A 109 7.46 -4.55 5.77
N GLU A 110 8.02 -5.15 6.82
CA GLU A 110 7.40 -5.19 8.16
C GLU A 110 7.13 -3.79 8.72
N PHE A 111 8.10 -2.87 8.56
CA PHE A 111 7.92 -1.47 8.97
C PHE A 111 6.80 -0.76 8.20
N TYR A 112 6.73 -0.97 6.88
CA TYR A 112 5.69 -0.40 6.03
C TYR A 112 4.31 -1.02 6.31
N GLU A 113 4.25 -2.28 6.69
CA GLU A 113 3.01 -2.95 7.11
C GLU A 113 2.41 -2.24 8.33
N VAL A 114 3.20 -2.06 9.38
CA VAL A 114 2.78 -1.39 10.62
C VAL A 114 2.34 0.05 10.34
N SER A 115 3.07 0.75 9.47
CA SER A 115 2.74 2.12 9.08
C SER A 115 1.39 2.22 8.36
N MET A 116 1.11 1.29 7.44
CA MET A 116 -0.19 1.17 6.77
C MET A 116 -1.32 0.84 7.75
N TRP A 117 -1.06 -0.05 8.72
CA TRP A 117 -2.02 -0.37 9.77
C TRP A 117 -2.39 0.83 10.62
N MET A 118 -1.41 1.62 11.06
CA MET A 118 -1.65 2.84 11.83
C MET A 118 -2.54 3.82 11.06
N LEU A 119 -2.32 3.97 9.75
CA LEU A 119 -3.17 4.80 8.91
C LEU A 119 -4.60 4.26 8.82
N PHE A 120 -4.78 2.97 8.62
CA PHE A 120 -6.12 2.38 8.56
C PHE A 120 -6.91 2.52 9.86
N ILE A 121 -6.26 2.42 11.02
CA ILE A 121 -6.88 2.68 12.33
C ILE A 121 -7.31 4.15 12.43
N SER A 122 -6.53 5.07 11.87
CA SER A 122 -6.85 6.50 11.90
C SER A 122 -7.95 6.93 10.93
N LEU A 123 -8.28 6.08 9.94
CA LEU A 123 -9.35 6.35 8.97
C LEU A 123 -10.70 5.88 9.53
N PRO A 124 -11.60 6.82 9.89
CA PRO A 124 -12.84 6.49 10.62
C PRO A 124 -13.83 5.62 9.82
N PHE A 125 -13.64 5.49 8.50
CA PHE A 125 -14.61 4.85 7.61
C PHE A 125 -14.46 3.32 7.51
N ILE A 126 -13.29 2.75 7.80
CA ILE A 126 -13.06 1.31 7.61
C ILE A 126 -13.69 0.49 8.74
N LEU A 127 -13.77 1.04 9.96
CA LEU A 127 -14.41 0.37 11.11
C LEU A 127 -15.94 0.28 10.99
N TYR A 128 -16.60 1.16 10.23
CA TYR A 128 -18.08 1.15 10.15
C TYR A 128 -18.65 0.09 9.19
N SER A 129 -17.82 -0.46 8.28
CA SER A 129 -18.28 -1.34 7.20
C SER A 129 -17.68 -2.77 7.28
N ALA A 130 -17.20 -3.20 8.43
CA ALA A 130 -17.02 -4.62 8.74
C ALA A 130 -18.32 -5.25 9.31
N ARG A 131 -19.44 -4.52 9.25
CA ARG A 131 -20.76 -4.93 9.74
C ARG A 131 -21.83 -4.75 8.65
N VAL A 132 -21.64 -5.40 7.50
CA VAL A 132 -22.70 -5.82 6.57
C VAL A 132 -22.27 -7.16 6.00
#